data_AF-A0A4V6QXX9-F1
#
_entry.id   AF-A0A4V6QXX9-F1
#
_cell.length_a   1.000
_cell.length_b   1.000
_cell.length_c   1.000
_cell.angle_alpha   90.00
_cell.angle_beta   90.00
_cell.angle_gamma   90.00
#
_symmetry.space_group_name_H-M   'P 1'
#
loop_
_entity.id
_entity.type
_entity.pdbx_description
1 polymer ?
#
loop_
_entity_poly.entity_id
_entity_poly.type
_entity_poly.pdbx_seq_one_letter_code
_entity_poly.pdbx_strand_id
1 'polypeptide(L)' 'FDEEVEENVVESHISKLRKKLREKLGHDPIDSKRFLGYRLVF' A
#
# COMPACT_ATOMS: atom_id res chain seq x y z
N PHE A 1 -1.05 -22.73 -2.91
CA PHE A 1 -1.00 -21.31 -3.33
C PHE A 1 0.39 -20.81 -2.97
N ASP A 2 1.40 -21.51 -3.46
CA ASP A 2 2.77 -21.48 -2.93
C ASP A 2 3.72 -20.79 -3.92
N GLU A 3 3.24 -19.70 -4.52
CA GLU A 3 4.12 -18.70 -5.10
C GLU A 3 4.27 -17.61 -4.05
N GLU A 4 5.39 -17.66 -3.34
CA GLU A 4 5.80 -16.62 -2.40
C GLU A 4 5.88 -15.31 -3.19
N VAL A 5 4.87 -14.47 -3.02
CA VAL A 5 4.79 -13.19 -3.72
C VAL A 5 5.93 -12.32 -3.21
N GLU A 6 6.82 -11.91 -4.12
CA GLU A 6 7.93 -11.04 -3.78
C GLU A 6 7.44 -9.72 -3.15
N GLU A 7 8.12 -9.26 -2.10
CA GLU A 7 7.73 -8.06 -1.34
C GLU A 7 7.65 -6.80 -2.22
N ASN A 8 8.54 -6.69 -3.21
CA ASN A 8 8.56 -5.62 -4.21
C ASN A 8 7.24 -5.51 -5.01
N VAL A 9 6.54 -6.64 -5.25
CA VAL A 9 5.26 -6.68 -5.96
C VAL A 9 4.23 -6.00 -5.08
N VAL A 10 4.17 -6.36 -3.79
CA VAL A 10 3.25 -5.74 -2.82
C VAL A 10 3.52 -4.24 -2.71
N GLU A 11 4.77 -3.83 -2.55
CA GLU A 11 5.17 -2.42 -2.46
C GLU A 11 4.77 -1.60 -3.70
N SER A 12 4.92 -2.19 -4.89
CA SER A 12 4.54 -1.54 -6.15
C SER A 12 3.03 -1.34 -6.26
N HIS A 13 2.23 -2.30 -5.79
CA HIS A 13 0.77 -2.22 -5.78
C HIS A 13 0.28 -1.20 -4.76
N ILE A 14 0.86 -1.18 -3.55
CA ILE A 14 0.56 -0.18 -2.54
C ILE A 14 0.90 1.23 -3.05
N SER A 15 2.04 1.41 -3.72
CA SER A 15 2.41 2.71 -4.30
C SER A 15 1.40 3.19 -5.34
N LYS A 16 0.94 2.29 -6.23
CA LYS A 16 -0.11 2.60 -7.23
C LYS A 16 -1.43 2.95 -6.54
N LEU A 17 -1.84 2.20 -5.52
CA LEU A 17 -3.06 2.44 -4.76
C LEU A 17 -3.00 3.79 -4.04
N ARG A 18 -1.89 4.08 -3.35
CA ARG A 18 -1.64 5.33 -2.63
C ARG A 18 -1.79 6.54 -3.55
N LYS A 19 -1.24 6.47 -4.77
CA LYS A 19 -1.37 7.54 -5.76
C LYS A 19 -2.84 7.79 -6.14
N LYS A 20 -3.58 6.73 -6.50
CA LYS A 20 -5.00 6.82 -6.86
C LYS A 20 -5.87 7.35 -5.72
N LEU A 21 -5.57 6.96 -4.48
CA LEU A 21 -6.32 7.41 -3.31
C LEU A 21 -6.01 8.87 -2.98
N ARG A 22 -4.74 9.29 -3.04
CA ARG A 22 -4.36 10.70 -2.86
C ARG A 22 -5.02 11.62 -3.88
N GLU A 23 -5.09 11.20 -5.14
CA GLU A 23 -5.79 11.95 -6.20
C GLU A 23 -7.28 12.13 -5.92
N LYS A 24 -7.94 11.15 -5.28
CA LYS A 24 -9.38 11.18 -5.01
C LYS A 24 -9.74 11.83 -3.67
N LEU A 25 -8.92 11.62 -2.63
CA LEU A 25 -9.21 12.02 -1.25
C LEU A 25 -8.49 13.32 -0.85
N GLY A 26 -7.48 13.74 -1.61
CA GLY A 26 -6.66 14.92 -1.28
C GLY A 26 -5.66 14.71 -0.14
N HIS A 27 -5.66 13.54 0.51
CA HIS A 27 -4.70 13.17 1.54
C HIS A 27 -4.23 11.72 1.35
N ASP A 28 -3.25 11.32 2.14
CA ASP A 28 -2.72 9.97 2.15
C ASP A 28 -3.42 9.09 3.19
N PRO A 29 -4.22 8.09 2.78
CA PRO A 29 -4.93 7.23 3.71
C PRO A 29 -4.15 5.95 4.05
N ILE A 30 -2.94 5.74 3.55
CA ILE A 30 -2.17 4.50 3.80
C ILE A 30 -1.02 4.79 4.75
N ASP A 31 -1.09 4.18 5.93
CA ASP A 31 -0.02 4.11 6.90
C ASP A 31 0.83 2.85 6.65
N SER A 32 2.14 3.02 6.50
CA SER A 32 3.10 1.94 6.27
C SER A 32 3.92 1.72 7.53
N LYS A 33 3.82 0.53 8.12
CA LYS A 33 4.56 0.19 9.33
C LYS A 33 5.56 -0.91 9.01
N ARG A 34 6.85 -0.58 9.18
CA ARG A 34 7.95 -1.52 8.93
C ARG A 34 7.72 -2.81 9.71
N PHE A 35 7.87 -3.95 9.05
CA PHE A 35 7.64 -5.30 9.59
C PHE A 35 6.20 -5.64 10.01
N LEU A 36 5.24 -4.73 9.81
CA LEU A 36 3.84 -4.91 10.20
C LEU A 36 2.86 -4.72 9.04
N GLY A 37 3.34 -4.21 7.90
CA GLY A 37 2.57 -4.07 6.67
C GLY A 37 1.91 -2.69 6.53
N TYR A 38 0.71 -2.68 5.96
CA TYR A 38 0.00 -1.46 5.57
C TYR A 38 -1.38 -1.40 6.22
N ARG A 39 -1.84 -0.20 6.56
CA ARG A 39 -3.16 0.02 7.17
C ARG A 39 -3.82 1.24 6.56
N LEU A 40 -5.13 1.15 6.34
CA LEU A 40 -5.95 2.31 5.99
C LEU A 40 -6.26 3.14 7.23
N VAL A 41 -6.00 4.43 7.14
CA VAL A 41 -6.32 5.43 8.16
C VAL A 41 -7.33 6.42 7.58
N PHE A 42 -8.43 6.61 8.30
CA PHE A 42 -9.51 7.55 8.00
C PHE A 42 -9.78 8.40 9.23
#